data_AF-A0A965H224-F1
#
_entry.id   AF-A0A965H224-F1
#
_cell.length_a   1.000
_cell.length_b   1.000
_cell.length_c   1.000
_cell.angle_alpha   90.00
_cell.angle_beta   90.00
_cell.angle_gamma   90.00
#
_symmetry.space_group_name_H-M   'P 1'
#
loop_
_entity.id
_entity.type
_entity.pdbx_description
1 polymer ?
#
loop_
_entity_poly.entity_id
_entity_poly.type
_entity_poly.pdbx_seq_one_letter_code
_entity_poly.pdbx_strand_id
1 'polypeptide(L)'
;MTLGAHPEWLVLGYLLNQRMVESVAEVESVTVDWETGAAAVRTHRVSRHSTPRDASRVVTTGCGQGSMFSDLIDTLGPVPDTPPGVSQETLLAITDTIRRHDTLYKQAGSVHACALFDNDRLCLFVEDVGRHNALDSIAGWRALQQPPADPGERCPVLYTT
;
A
#
# COMPACT_ATOMS: atom_id res chain seq x y z
N MET A 1 0.25 14.22 3.63
CA MET A 1 1.01 14.16 4.90
C MET A 1 1.49 12.74 5.05
N THR A 2 2.80 12.53 5.18
CA THR A 2 3.49 11.23 5.26
C THR A 2 4.70 11.37 6.18
N LEU A 3 5.20 10.27 6.74
CA LEU A 3 6.49 10.27 7.44
C LEU A 3 7.68 10.37 6.48
N GLY A 4 7.47 10.08 5.18
CA GLY A 4 8.54 10.11 4.19
C GLY A 4 9.57 9.00 4.34
N ALA A 5 9.25 7.87 5.00
CA ALA A 5 10.22 6.78 5.15
C ALA A 5 10.62 6.14 3.80
N HIS A 6 9.64 5.96 2.91
CA HIS A 6 9.81 5.34 1.58
C HIS A 6 8.96 6.06 0.52
N PRO A 7 9.29 7.31 0.15
CA PRO A 7 8.44 8.13 -0.70
C PRO A 7 8.25 7.56 -2.11
N GLU A 8 9.25 6.89 -2.69
CA GLU A 8 9.13 6.26 -4.01
C GLU A 8 8.14 5.09 -3.98
N TRP A 9 8.19 4.25 -2.93
CA TRP A 9 7.24 3.15 -2.79
C TRP A 9 5.82 3.66 -2.54
N LEU A 10 5.68 4.69 -1.71
CA LEU A 10 4.40 5.36 -1.47
C LEU A 10 3.81 5.87 -2.78
N VAL A 11 4.59 6.58 -3.60
CA VAL A 11 4.14 7.15 -4.88
C VAL A 11 3.74 6.04 -5.84
N LEU A 12 4.56 5.00 -6.00
CA LEU A 12 4.24 3.88 -6.88
C LEU A 12 2.96 3.16 -6.45
N GLY A 13 2.82 2.87 -5.15
CA GLY A 13 1.63 2.22 -4.61
C GLY A 13 0.38 3.07 -4.76
N TYR A 14 0.48 4.38 -4.52
CA TYR A 14 -0.61 5.31 -4.75
C TYR A 14 -1.09 5.29 -6.20
N LEU A 15 -0.17 5.34 -7.17
CA LEU A 15 -0.52 5.29 -8.59
C LEU A 15 -1.24 3.99 -8.98
N LEU A 16 -0.77 2.85 -8.45
CA LEU A 16 -1.38 1.53 -8.70
C LEU A 16 -2.75 1.40 -8.04
N ASN A 17 -2.86 1.76 -6.77
CA ASN A 17 -4.10 1.63 -6.00
C ASN A 17 -5.19 2.60 -6.47
N GLN A 18 -4.79 3.77 -7.01
CA GLN A 18 -5.69 4.71 -7.69
C GLN A 18 -5.90 4.38 -9.18
N ARG A 19 -5.25 3.33 -9.70
CA ARG A 19 -5.30 2.90 -11.11
C ARG A 19 -4.94 3.99 -12.11
N MET A 20 -4.04 4.89 -11.72
CA MET A 20 -3.46 5.88 -12.63
C MET A 20 -2.49 5.23 -13.62
N VAL A 21 -1.89 4.10 -13.21
CA VAL A 21 -1.10 3.15 -14.01
C VAL A 21 -1.55 1.72 -13.69
N GLU A 22 -1.46 0.80 -14.66
CA GLU A 22 -1.80 -0.62 -14.46
C GLU A 22 -0.59 -1.43 -13.96
N SER A 23 0.62 -0.99 -14.31
CA SER A 23 1.87 -1.65 -13.92
C SER A 23 3.00 -0.65 -13.64
N VAL A 24 3.92 -1.02 -12.74
CA VAL A 24 5.16 -0.27 -12.50
C VAL A 24 6.02 -0.12 -13.76
N ALA A 25 5.88 -1.04 -14.73
CA ALA A 25 6.59 -0.98 -16.00
C ALA A 25 6.16 0.22 -16.88
N GLU A 26 5.05 0.87 -16.57
CA GLU A 26 4.63 2.11 -17.23
C GLU A 26 5.33 3.35 -16.67
N VAL A 27 5.91 3.24 -15.47
CA VAL A 27 6.62 4.34 -14.79
C VAL A 27 8.09 4.30 -15.19
N GLU A 28 8.54 5.36 -15.85
CA GLU A 28 9.94 5.52 -16.24
C GLU A 28 10.79 5.98 -15.05
N SER A 29 10.28 6.94 -14.26
CA SER A 29 11.00 7.44 -13.09
C SER A 29 10.07 8.11 -12.08
N VAL A 30 10.48 8.06 -10.81
CA VAL A 30 9.92 8.84 -9.70
C VAL A 30 11.05 9.73 -9.18
N THR A 31 10.81 11.03 -9.09
CA THR A 31 11.75 12.01 -8.53
C THR A 31 11.12 12.64 -7.30
N VAL A 32 11.77 12.51 -6.15
CA VAL A 32 11.31 13.09 -4.89
C VAL A 32 12.08 14.37 -4.61
N ASP A 33 11.35 15.46 -4.42
CA ASP A 33 11.88 16.75 -3.99
C ASP A 33 11.51 16.96 -2.52
N TRP A 34 12.54 16.89 -1.67
CA TRP A 34 12.41 17.04 -0.22
C TRP A 34 12.25 18.50 0.22
N GLU A 35 12.66 19.46 -0.59
CA GLU A 35 12.52 20.89 -0.28
C GLU A 35 11.05 21.30 -0.39
N THR A 36 10.38 20.82 -1.43
CA THR A 36 8.96 21.11 -1.67
C THR A 36 8.02 20.05 -1.08
N GLY A 37 8.55 18.90 -0.65
CA GLY A 37 7.75 17.77 -0.17
C GLY A 37 6.89 17.15 -1.26
N ALA A 38 7.38 17.17 -2.51
CA ALA A 38 6.65 16.74 -3.69
C ALA A 38 7.34 15.57 -4.40
N ALA A 39 6.58 14.82 -5.20
CA ALA A 39 7.12 13.81 -6.09
C ALA A 39 6.62 14.03 -7.51
N ALA A 40 7.53 13.97 -8.47
CA ALA A 40 7.24 14.02 -9.90
C ALA A 40 7.42 12.63 -10.51
N VAL A 41 6.45 12.22 -11.33
CA VAL A 41 6.46 10.90 -11.97
C VAL A 41 6.47 11.07 -13.48
N ARG A 42 7.40 10.38 -14.15
CA ARG A 42 7.46 10.29 -15.60
C ARG A 42 7.02 8.90 -16.03
N THR A 43 6.10 8.82 -17.00
CA THR A 43 5.58 7.56 -17.54
C THR A 43 5.98 7.40 -19.01
N HIS A 44 6.15 6.16 -19.46
CA HIS A 44 6.51 5.85 -20.85
C HIS A 44 5.39 6.15 -21.86
N ARG A 45 4.14 6.21 -21.39
CA ARG A 45 2.96 6.55 -22.19
C ARG A 45 2.17 7.64 -21.50
N VAL A 46 1.50 8.47 -22.28
CA VAL A 46 0.48 9.38 -21.76
C VAL A 46 -0.68 8.52 -21.27
N SER A 47 -0.87 8.45 -19.95
CA SER A 47 -2.00 7.74 -19.35
C SER A 47 -3.30 8.31 -19.91
N ARG A 48 -4.15 7.44 -20.49
CA ARG A 48 -5.51 7.82 -20.94
C ARG A 48 -6.43 8.13 -19.76
N HIS A 49 -6.01 7.81 -18.54
CA HIS A 49 -6.68 8.13 -17.27
C HIS A 49 -6.14 9.41 -16.62
N SER A 50 -5.45 10.26 -17.38
CA SER A 50 -4.80 11.50 -16.90
C SER A 50 -5.74 12.61 -16.47
N THR A 51 -7.04 12.49 -16.72
CA THR A 51 -8.02 13.31 -16.00
C THR A 51 -8.33 12.61 -14.68
N PRO A 52 -8.08 13.26 -13.51
CA PRO A 52 -8.87 12.90 -12.34
C PRO A 52 -10.30 13.01 -12.83
N ARG A 53 -11.09 11.93 -12.74
CA ARG A 53 -12.54 12.09 -12.89
C ARG A 53 -12.90 13.30 -12.04
N ASP A 54 -13.62 14.26 -12.61
CA ASP A 54 -14.24 15.42 -11.95
C ASP A 54 -15.26 15.00 -10.86
N ALA A 55 -14.99 13.90 -10.17
CA ALA A 55 -15.72 13.43 -9.01
C ALA A 55 -15.15 14.19 -7.82
N SER A 56 -15.87 15.27 -7.46
CA SER A 56 -15.99 15.80 -6.11
C SER A 56 -14.98 15.20 -5.12
N ARG A 57 -13.80 15.81 -5.02
CA ARG A 57 -12.82 15.49 -3.97
C ARG A 57 -13.47 15.80 -2.63
N VAL A 58 -14.13 14.80 -2.04
CA VAL A 58 -14.68 14.91 -0.70
C VAL A 58 -13.50 14.84 0.25
N VAL A 59 -13.11 16.02 0.73
CA VAL A 59 -12.18 16.15 1.84
C VAL A 59 -12.94 15.71 3.08
N THR A 60 -12.73 14.46 3.47
CA THR A 60 -13.27 13.94 4.73
C THR A 60 -12.50 14.56 5.90
N THR A 61 -13.12 14.64 7.07
CA THR A 61 -12.48 15.21 8.28
C THR A 61 -11.33 14.35 8.84
N GLY A 62 -11.03 13.19 8.24
CA GLY A 62 -9.85 12.37 8.53
C GLY A 62 -8.67 12.70 7.62
N CYS A 63 -7.47 12.18 7.92
CA CYS A 63 -6.21 12.44 7.19
C CYS A 63 -6.16 11.93 5.73
N GLY A 64 -7.31 11.64 5.11
CA GLY A 64 -7.43 11.16 3.74
C GLY A 64 -8.31 12.07 2.88
N GLN A 65 -7.86 12.32 1.65
CA GLN A 65 -8.77 12.63 0.56
C GLN A 65 -9.69 11.41 0.42
N GLY A 66 -11.01 11.57 0.53
CA GLY A 66 -11.94 10.45 0.44
C GLY A 66 -11.82 9.80 -0.93
N SER A 67 -11.29 8.58 -1.01
CA SER A 67 -11.35 7.78 -2.24
C SER A 67 -12.81 7.40 -2.47
N MET A 68 -13.40 7.84 -3.58
CA MET A 68 -14.75 7.43 -3.95
C MET A 68 -14.70 5.99 -4.44
N PHE A 69 -15.08 5.04 -3.58
CA PHE A 69 -15.09 3.60 -3.87
C PHE A 69 -16.30 3.14 -4.71
N SER A 70 -17.17 4.05 -5.17
CA SER A 70 -18.47 3.70 -5.75
C SER A 70 -18.37 2.83 -7.02
N ASP A 71 -17.32 3.00 -7.82
CA ASP A 71 -17.08 2.21 -9.03
C ASP A 71 -16.14 1.01 -8.76
N LEU A 72 -15.65 0.84 -7.52
CA LEU A 72 -14.60 -0.15 -7.22
C LEU A 72 -15.16 -1.57 -7.15
N ILE A 73 -16.36 -1.75 -6.57
CA ILE A 73 -16.99 -3.06 -6.36
C ILE A 73 -17.18 -3.79 -7.71
N ASP A 74 -17.59 -3.07 -8.75
CA ASP A 74 -17.83 -3.62 -10.09
C ASP A 74 -16.55 -4.11 -10.80
N THR A 75 -15.38 -3.76 -10.26
CA THR A 75 -14.09 -4.11 -10.85
C THR A 75 -13.28 -5.10 -10.02
N LEU A 76 -13.82 -5.55 -8.88
CA LEU A 76 -13.20 -6.62 -8.10
C LEU A 76 -13.41 -7.95 -8.82
N GLY A 77 -12.33 -8.71 -9.00
CA GLY A 77 -12.42 -10.08 -9.50
C GLY A 77 -13.13 -11.00 -8.50
N PRO A 78 -13.56 -12.19 -8.94
CA PRO A 78 -14.17 -13.17 -8.06
C PRO A 78 -13.20 -13.56 -6.94
N VAL A 79 -13.70 -13.67 -5.71
CA VAL A 79 -12.97 -14.28 -4.60
C VAL A 79 -12.84 -15.78 -4.91
N PRO A 80 -11.66 -16.39 -4.75
CA PRO A 80 -11.51 -17.83 -4.96
C PRO A 80 -12.42 -18.63 -4.03
N ASP A 81 -13.01 -19.71 -4.53
CA ASP A 81 -13.95 -20.57 -3.78
C ASP A 81 -13.34 -21.15 -2.51
N THR A 82 -12.02 -21.31 -2.47
CA THR A 82 -11.26 -21.71 -1.29
C THR A 82 -10.15 -20.70 -1.08
N PRO A 83 -10.38 -19.62 -0.31
CA PRO A 83 -9.33 -18.69 0.02
C PRO A 83 -8.26 -19.40 0.87
N PRO A 84 -6.99 -18.99 0.75
CA PRO A 84 -5.96 -19.48 1.65
C PRO A 84 -6.35 -19.17 3.10
N GLY A 85 -6.38 -20.20 3.94
CA GLY A 85 -6.68 -20.05 5.36
C GLY A 85 -5.48 -19.53 6.14
N VAL A 86 -5.73 -18.74 7.18
CA VAL A 86 -4.72 -18.38 8.19
C VAL A 86 -5.01 -19.21 9.44
N SER A 87 -4.04 -19.98 9.91
CA SER A 87 -4.21 -20.76 11.13
C SER A 87 -4.29 -19.82 12.36
N GLN A 88 -5.00 -20.26 13.42
CA GLN A 88 -5.05 -19.49 14.67
C GLN A 88 -3.65 -19.27 15.25
N GLU A 89 -2.77 -20.26 15.16
CA GLU A 89 -1.38 -20.19 15.62
C GLU A 89 -0.62 -19.09 14.87
N THR A 90 -0.73 -19.06 13.54
CA THR A 90 -0.12 -18.03 12.69
C THR A 90 -0.64 -16.64 13.06
N LEU A 91 -1.96 -16.48 13.27
CA LEU A 91 -2.54 -15.19 13.65
C LEU A 91 -2.01 -14.69 15.01
N LEU A 92 -1.87 -15.59 15.98
CA LEU A 92 -1.30 -15.26 17.29
C LEU A 92 0.18 -14.88 17.17
N ALA A 93 0.96 -15.60 16.37
CA ALA A 93 2.37 -15.31 16.11
C ALA A 93 2.58 -13.95 15.42
N ILE A 94 1.77 -13.63 14.40
CA ILE A 94 1.75 -12.32 13.74
C ILE A 94 1.47 -11.22 14.76
N THR A 95 0.43 -11.38 15.57
CA THR A 95 0.03 -10.38 16.57
C THR A 95 1.11 -10.17 17.62
N ASP A 96 1.74 -11.24 18.10
CA ASP A 96 2.86 -11.15 19.06
C ASP A 96 4.08 -10.44 18.44
N THR A 97 4.40 -10.75 17.18
CA THR A 97 5.47 -10.10 16.42
C THR A 97 5.24 -8.59 16.32
N ILE A 98 4.05 -8.16 15.94
CA ILE A 98 3.70 -6.73 15.85
C ILE A 98 3.76 -6.05 17.22
N ARG A 99 3.24 -6.70 18.27
CA ARG A 99 3.26 -6.14 19.63
C ARG A 99 4.67 -5.94 20.16
N ARG A 100 5.62 -6.80 19.79
CA ARG A 100 7.02 -6.71 20.25
C ARG A 100 7.88 -5.82 19.36
N HIS A 101 7.52 -5.61 18.10
CA HIS A 101 8.25 -4.75 17.18
C HIS A 101 8.42 -3.33 17.77
N ASP A 102 9.62 -2.78 17.74
CA ASP A 102 9.84 -1.40 18.16
C ASP A 102 9.34 -0.46 17.07
N THR A 103 8.49 0.49 17.46
CA THR A 103 7.73 1.32 16.51
C THR A 103 7.79 2.78 16.90
N LEU A 104 7.72 3.66 15.89
CA LEU A 104 7.50 5.08 16.09
C LEU A 104 6.15 5.33 16.77
N TYR A 105 5.15 4.48 16.51
CA TYR A 105 3.87 4.50 17.25
C TYR A 105 4.07 4.44 18.77
N LYS A 106 4.90 3.52 19.26
CA LYS A 106 5.18 3.37 20.71
C LYS A 106 5.90 4.58 21.31
N GLN A 107 6.60 5.37 20.49
CA GLN A 107 7.36 6.53 20.94
C GLN A 107 6.55 7.83 20.85
N ALA A 108 5.83 8.04 19.75
CA ALA A 108 5.24 9.32 19.39
C ALA A 108 3.70 9.34 19.40
N GLY A 109 3.04 8.18 19.35
CA GLY A 109 1.58 8.08 19.50
C GLY A 109 0.76 8.86 18.48
N SER A 110 1.01 8.73 17.18
CA SER A 110 0.12 9.29 16.12
C SER A 110 0.44 8.79 14.71
N VAL A 111 0.84 7.53 14.60
CA VAL A 111 1.16 6.90 13.31
C VAL A 111 0.47 5.56 13.22
N HIS A 112 0.21 5.12 11.99
CA HIS A 112 -0.30 3.81 11.66
C HIS A 112 0.85 2.93 11.15
N ALA A 113 0.70 1.62 11.31
CA ALA A 113 1.58 0.64 10.74
C ALA A 113 0.81 -0.29 9.78
N CYS A 114 1.50 -0.69 8.71
CA CYS A 114 1.11 -1.82 7.88
C CYS A 114 2.27 -2.81 7.82
N ALA A 115 1.95 -4.09 7.87
CA ALA A 115 2.93 -5.15 7.89
C ALA A 115 2.52 -6.28 6.92
N LEU A 116 3.48 -6.70 6.11
CA LEU A 116 3.36 -7.82 5.20
C LEU A 116 4.04 -9.04 5.81
N PHE A 117 3.31 -10.12 5.96
CA PHE A 117 3.80 -11.40 6.44
C PHE A 117 3.73 -12.46 5.34
N ASP A 118 4.60 -13.44 5.44
CA ASP A 118 4.52 -14.70 4.71
C ASP A 118 4.43 -15.82 5.76
N ASN A 119 3.23 -16.36 5.95
CA ASN A 119 2.86 -17.08 7.18
C ASN A 119 3.09 -16.22 8.44
N ASP A 120 3.94 -16.65 9.36
CA ASP A 120 4.30 -15.95 10.59
C ASP A 120 5.58 -15.09 10.45
N ARG A 121 6.23 -15.13 9.29
CA ARG A 121 7.45 -14.36 9.03
C ARG A 121 7.12 -12.95 8.57
N LEU A 122 7.57 -11.95 9.32
CA LEU A 122 7.50 -10.54 8.93
C LEU A 122 8.41 -10.28 7.72
N CYS A 123 7.82 -9.92 6.58
CA CYS A 123 8.53 -9.60 5.34
C CYS A 123 8.81 -8.10 5.22
N LEU A 124 7.84 -7.26 5.56
CA LEU A 124 7.96 -5.80 5.49
C LEU A 124 7.09 -5.15 6.56
N PHE A 125 7.58 -4.08 7.17
CA PHE A 125 6.86 -3.26 8.13
C PHE A 125 7.04 -1.80 7.73
N VAL A 126 5.94 -1.07 7.59
CA VAL A 126 5.95 0.35 7.21
C VAL A 126 5.06 1.12 8.17
N GLU A 127 5.58 2.22 8.71
CA GLU A 127 4.81 3.19 9.47
C GLU A 127 4.57 4.45 8.65
N ASP A 128 3.40 5.04 8.81
CA ASP A 128 3.10 6.36 8.26
C ASP A 128 2.02 7.07 9.08
N VAL A 129 1.90 8.39 8.94
CA VAL A 129 0.80 9.16 9.54
C VAL A 129 -0.57 8.69 9.03
N GLY A 130 -0.66 8.23 7.78
CA GLY A 130 -1.88 7.68 7.21
C GLY A 130 -1.79 6.18 7.02
N ARG A 131 -2.76 5.39 7.51
CA ARG A 131 -2.83 3.95 7.24
C ARG A 131 -2.80 3.60 5.75
N HIS A 132 -3.43 4.43 4.91
CA HIS A 132 -3.42 4.24 3.46
C HIS A 132 -2.04 4.47 2.85
N ASN A 133 -1.24 5.39 3.40
CA ASN A 133 0.13 5.61 2.93
C ASN A 133 1.02 4.42 3.29
N ALA A 134 0.86 3.85 4.49
CA ALA A 134 1.57 2.63 4.87
C ALA A 134 1.19 1.46 3.94
N LEU A 135 -0.10 1.33 3.61
CA LEU A 135 -0.59 0.34 2.64
C LEU A 135 -0.04 0.57 1.22
N ASP A 136 -0.12 1.80 0.72
CA ASP A 136 0.40 2.19 -0.59
C ASP A 136 1.90 1.90 -0.66
N SER A 137 2.67 2.22 0.37
CA SER A 137 4.10 1.92 0.41
C SER A 137 4.38 0.41 0.29
N ILE A 138 3.61 -0.44 0.96
CA ILE A 138 3.74 -1.90 0.80
C ILE A 138 3.37 -2.34 -0.62
N ALA A 139 2.30 -1.77 -1.19
CA ALA A 139 1.87 -2.09 -2.55
C ALA A 139 2.95 -1.71 -3.58
N GLY A 140 3.53 -0.51 -3.48
CA GLY A 140 4.62 -0.07 -4.33
C GLY A 140 5.87 -0.93 -4.18
N TRP A 141 6.27 -1.25 -2.94
CA TRP A 141 7.38 -2.18 -2.69
C TRP A 141 7.13 -3.55 -3.33
N ARG A 142 5.91 -4.10 -3.15
CA ARG A 142 5.54 -5.42 -3.66
C ARG A 142 5.55 -5.47 -5.17
N ALA A 143 5.10 -4.40 -5.83
CA ALA A 143 5.08 -4.31 -7.28
C ALA A 143 6.48 -4.26 -7.92
N LEU A 144 7.50 -3.84 -7.16
CA LEU A 144 8.91 -3.89 -7.57
C LEU A 144 9.56 -5.26 -7.34
N GLN A 145 8.92 -6.15 -6.56
CA GLN A 145 9.45 -7.49 -6.35
C GLN A 145 9.14 -8.39 -7.54
N GLN A 146 10.01 -9.38 -7.78
CA GLN A 146 9.70 -10.42 -8.75
C GLN A 146 8.44 -11.19 -8.32
N PRO A 147 7.54 -11.52 -9.26
CA PRO A 147 6.43 -12.40 -8.93
C PRO A 147 6.98 -13.74 -8.41
N PRO A 148 6.32 -14.35 -7.41
CA PRO A 148 6.75 -15.66 -6.92
C PRO A 148 6.68 -16.68 -8.08
N ALA A 149 7.61 -17.64 -8.10
CA ALA A 149 7.68 -18.67 -9.13
C ALA A 149 6.40 -19.54 -9.16
N ASP A 150 5.76 -19.70 -8.00
CA ASP A 150 4.46 -20.35 -7.85
C ASP A 150 3.48 -19.37 -7.16
N PRO A 151 2.39 -18.94 -7.84
CA PRO A 151 1.34 -18.10 -7.26
C PRO A 151 0.61 -18.73 -6.07
N GLY A 152 0.64 -20.06 -5.93
CA GLY A 152 -0.09 -20.82 -4.91
C GLY A 152 0.70 -21.15 -3.65
N GLU A 153 2.02 -20.95 -3.64
CA GLU A 153 2.89 -21.49 -2.59
C GLU A 153 3.01 -20.58 -1.35
N ARG A 154 2.58 -19.31 -1.46
CA ARG A 154 2.69 -18.32 -0.38
C ARG A 154 1.45 -17.42 -0.35
N CYS A 155 0.67 -17.49 0.72
CA CYS A 155 -0.39 -16.52 0.98
C CYS A 155 0.18 -15.41 1.88
N PRO A 156 0.52 -14.23 1.31
CA PRO A 156 0.94 -13.13 2.15
C PRO A 156 -0.22 -12.68 3.04
N VAL A 157 0.04 -12.49 4.32
CA VAL A 157 -0.91 -11.92 5.28
C VAL A 157 -0.61 -10.45 5.46
N LEU A 158 -1.61 -9.60 5.26
CA LEU A 158 -1.49 -8.17 5.47
C LEU A 158 -2.12 -7.80 6.81
N TYR A 159 -1.33 -7.19 7.69
CA TYR A 159 -1.78 -6.67 8.97
C TYR A 159 -1.71 -5.14 8.95
N THR A 160 -2.79 -4.46 9.34
CA THR A 160 -2.85 -2.99 9.41
C THR A 160 -3.44 -2.56 10.75
N THR A 161 -2.89 -1.49 11.33
CA THR A 161 -3.39 -0.85 12.56
C THR A 161 -4.20 0.40 12.28
#